data_AF-A0A7C7VKV8-F1
#
_entry.id   AF-A0A7C7VKV8-F1
#
_cell.length_a   1.000
_cell.length_b   1.000
_cell.length_c   1.000
_cell.angle_alpha   90.00
_cell.angle_beta   90.00
_cell.angle_gamma   90.00
#
_symmetry.space_group_name_H-M   'P 1'
#
loop_
_entity.id
_entity.type
_entity.pdbx_description
1 polymer ?
#
loop_
_entity_poly.entity_id
_entity_poly.type
_entity_poly.pdbx_seq_one_letter_code
_entity_poly.pdbx_strand_id
1 'polypeptide(L)'
;PTLGWIIATFLFGPEERKESERAEKAVSFVAEEVSRLGGSIGFGTGIGVSMVGQYSKASPDAIKLLELLKKTLDPKNIMNPGKLIQLRER
;
A
#
# COMPACT_ATOMS: atom_id res chain seq x y z
N PRO A 1 -25.09 -6.94 7.49
CA PRO A 1 -24.26 -5.82 6.98
C PRO A 1 -23.69 -6.19 5.59
N THR A 2 -24.17 -5.54 4.54
CA THR A 2 -23.58 -5.69 3.19
C THR A 2 -22.14 -5.19 3.25
N LEU A 3 -21.17 -6.06 2.97
CA LEU A 3 -19.78 -5.65 2.71
C LEU A 3 -19.80 -4.62 1.57
N GLY A 4 -19.52 -3.36 1.87
CA GLY A 4 -19.39 -2.31 0.87
C GLY A 4 -17.94 -2.23 0.44
N TRP A 5 -17.65 -2.58 -0.82
CA TRP A 5 -16.36 -2.31 -1.44
C TRP A 5 -16.53 -1.41 -2.66
N ILE A 6 -15.51 -0.62 -2.96
CA ILE A 6 -15.44 0.22 -4.15
C ILE A 6 -14.16 -0.16 -4.88
N ILE A 7 -14.26 -0.40 -6.18
CA ILE A 7 -13.11 -0.62 -7.06
C ILE A 7 -12.96 0.65 -7.90
N ALA A 8 -11.79 1.27 -7.81
CA ALA A 8 -11.38 2.37 -8.67
C ALA A 8 -10.32 1.87 -9.64
N THR A 9 -10.51 2.10 -10.94
CA THR A 9 -9.58 1.67 -11.99
C THR A 9 -9.21 2.86 -12.87
N PHE A 10 -7.91 3.02 -13.12
CA PHE A 10 -7.36 4.08 -13.97
C PHE A 10 -6.75 3.43 -15.21
N LEU A 11 -7.27 3.81 -16.38
CA LEU A 11 -6.72 3.41 -17.67
C LEU A 11 -5.81 4.53 -18.20
N PHE A 12 -4.61 4.17 -18.66
CA PHE A 12 -3.62 5.11 -19.19
C PHE A 12 -2.70 4.40 -20.19
N GLY A 13 -2.06 5.16 -21.08
CA GLY A 13 -1.00 4.67 -21.96
C GLY A 13 0.32 4.52 -21.21
N PRO A 14 0.84 3.29 -20.99
CA PRO A 14 2.03 3.10 -20.15
C PRO A 14 3.31 3.68 -20.76
N GLU A 15 3.39 3.73 -22.09
CA GLU A 15 4.52 4.30 -22.84
C GLU A 15 4.54 5.84 -22.79
N GLU A 16 3.42 6.47 -22.44
CA GLU A 16 3.33 7.91 -22.30
C GLU A 16 3.60 8.34 -20.86
N ARG A 17 4.84 8.79 -20.61
CA ARG A 17 5.32 9.19 -19.27
C ARG A 17 4.35 10.11 -18.52
N LYS A 18 3.76 11.10 -19.19
CA LYS A 18 2.82 12.04 -18.57
C LYS A 18 1.50 11.37 -18.17
N GLU A 19 1.07 10.33 -18.88
CA GLU A 19 -0.13 9.59 -18.52
C GLU A 19 0.12 8.69 -17.32
N SER A 20 1.24 7.96 -17.32
CA SER A 20 1.69 7.13 -16.20
C SER A 20 1.81 7.94 -14.90
N GLU A 21 2.47 9.10 -14.95
CA GLU A 21 2.58 10.00 -13.79
C GLU A 21 1.22 10.50 -13.29
N ARG A 22 0.25 10.75 -14.18
CA ARG A 22 -1.11 11.14 -13.77
C ARG A 22 -1.85 9.99 -13.12
N ALA A 23 -1.70 8.77 -13.64
CA ALA A 23 -2.32 7.57 -13.08
C ALA A 23 -1.79 7.26 -11.67
N GLU A 24 -0.47 7.33 -11.46
CA GLU A 24 0.15 7.15 -10.13
C GLU A 24 -0.34 8.19 -9.11
N LYS A 25 -0.47 9.45 -9.54
CA LYS A 25 -1.04 10.52 -8.72
C LYS A 25 -2.51 10.27 -8.39
N ALA A 26 -3.30 9.80 -9.36
CA ALA A 26 -4.71 9.50 -9.15
C ALA A 26 -4.91 8.34 -8.16
N VAL A 27 -4.10 7.28 -8.25
CA VAL A 27 -4.08 6.18 -7.28
C VAL A 27 -3.73 6.69 -5.88
N SER A 28 -2.68 7.50 -5.77
CA SER A 28 -2.26 8.08 -4.48
C SER A 28 -3.35 8.95 -3.86
N PHE A 29 -3.97 9.82 -4.67
CA PHE A 29 -5.06 10.69 -4.25
C PHE A 29 -6.26 9.88 -3.71
N VAL A 30 -6.70 8.85 -4.44
CA VAL A 30 -7.81 8.00 -3.99
C VAL A 30 -7.46 7.28 -2.69
N ALA A 31 -6.24 6.76 -2.54
CA ALA A 31 -5.81 6.09 -1.32
C ALA A 31 -5.83 7.04 -0.10
N GLU A 32 -5.36 8.29 -0.29
CA GLU A 32 -5.38 9.33 0.75
C GLU A 32 -6.80 9.72 1.13
N GLU A 33 -7.69 9.92 0.17
CA GLU A 33 -9.10 10.26 0.44
C GLU A 33 -9.86 9.12 1.13
N VAL A 34 -9.65 7.87 0.71
CA VAL A 34 -10.23 6.69 1.37
C VAL A 34 -9.76 6.62 2.83
N SER A 35 -8.45 6.81 3.08
CA SER A 35 -7.91 6.84 4.43
C SER A 35 -8.49 8.00 5.26
N ARG A 36 -8.65 9.19 4.66
CA ARG A 36 -9.24 10.36 5.33
C ARG A 36 -10.69 10.11 5.75
N LEU A 37 -11.43 9.32 4.96
CA LEU A 37 -12.81 8.92 5.25
C LEU A 37 -12.92 7.72 6.22
N GLY A 38 -11.79 7.20 6.73
CA GLY A 38 -11.76 6.03 7.62
C GLY A 38 -11.95 4.69 6.91
N GLY A 39 -11.83 4.67 5.58
CA GLY A 39 -11.86 3.44 4.78
C GLY A 39 -10.50 2.75 4.71
N SER A 40 -10.51 1.46 4.36
CA SER A 40 -9.31 0.67 4.11
C SER A 40 -9.02 0.51 2.61
N ILE A 41 -7.75 0.40 2.24
CA ILE A 41 -7.30 0.17 0.85
C ILE A 41 -6.84 -1.27 0.63
N GLY A 42 -6.93 -1.75 -0.62
CA GLY A 42 -6.35 -3.04 -1.04
C GLY A 42 -7.19 -4.28 -0.72
N PHE A 43 -8.51 -4.14 -0.54
CA PHE A 43 -9.40 -5.29 -0.37
C PHE A 43 -9.34 -6.22 -1.60
N GLY A 44 -9.11 -7.52 -1.39
CA GLY A 44 -9.05 -8.54 -2.44
C GLY A 44 -7.72 -8.60 -3.22
N THR A 45 -7.09 -7.46 -3.51
CA THR A 45 -5.83 -7.39 -4.30
C THR A 45 -4.57 -7.31 -3.45
N GLY A 46 -4.70 -6.90 -2.17
CA GLY A 46 -3.58 -6.42 -1.37
C GLY A 46 -3.07 -5.05 -1.83
N ILE A 47 -2.03 -4.55 -1.16
CA ILE A 47 -1.46 -3.21 -1.40
C ILE A 47 -0.19 -3.22 -2.27
N GLY A 48 0.44 -4.39 -2.47
CA GLY A 48 1.69 -4.51 -3.22
C GLY A 48 2.80 -3.57 -2.71
N VAL A 49 3.78 -3.28 -3.58
CA VAL A 49 4.85 -2.29 -3.30
C VAL A 49 4.39 -0.85 -3.54
N SER A 50 3.44 -0.65 -4.46
CA SER A 50 3.01 0.67 -4.92
C SER A 50 2.21 1.44 -3.87
N MET A 51 1.48 0.75 -2.99
CA MET A 51 0.64 1.40 -1.97
C MET A 51 1.20 1.29 -0.55
N VAL A 52 2.41 0.75 -0.36
CA VAL A 52 3.05 0.63 0.98
C VAL A 52 3.17 1.97 1.67
N GLY A 53 3.57 3.01 0.93
CA GLY A 53 3.74 4.35 1.49
C GLY A 53 2.43 4.90 2.06
N GLN A 54 1.32 4.73 1.32
CA GLN A 54 0.00 5.20 1.75
C GLN A 54 -0.55 4.36 2.90
N TYR A 55 -0.42 3.04 2.83
CA TYR A 55 -0.83 2.16 3.92
C TYR A 55 -0.06 2.43 5.21
N SER A 56 1.25 2.70 5.11
CA SER A 56 2.08 3.01 6.29
C SER A 56 1.68 4.31 6.96
N LYS A 57 1.25 5.32 6.19
CA LYS A 57 0.70 6.56 6.73
C LYS A 57 -0.68 6.36 7.37
N ALA A 58 -1.54 5.57 6.73
CA ALA A 58 -2.90 5.31 7.20
C ALA A 58 -2.94 4.44 8.47
N SER A 59 -2.00 3.49 8.59
CA SER A 59 -2.01 2.44 9.61
C SER A 59 -0.64 2.27 10.29
N PRO A 60 -0.09 3.32 10.95
CA PRO A 60 1.26 3.30 11.49
C PRO A 60 1.47 2.24 12.58
N ASP A 61 0.45 1.97 13.41
CA ASP A 61 0.58 0.98 14.49
C ASP A 61 0.50 -0.47 13.95
N ALA A 62 -0.27 -0.71 12.89
CA ALA A 62 -0.27 -1.99 12.20
C ALA A 62 1.10 -2.28 11.58
N ILE A 63 1.77 -1.27 11.01
CA ILE A 63 3.12 -1.40 10.49
C ILE A 63 4.12 -1.76 11.60
N LYS A 64 4.09 -1.08 12.75
CA LYS A 64 4.99 -1.41 13.88
C LYS A 64 4.82 -2.85 14.35
N LEU A 65 3.58 -3.34 14.43
CA LEU A 65 3.30 -4.72 14.79
C LEU A 65 3.84 -5.69 13.74
N LEU A 66 3.59 -5.42 12.46
CA LEU A 66 4.08 -6.26 11.37
C LEU A 66 5.60 -6.26 11.28
N GLU A 67 6.28 -5.14 11.57
CA GLU A 67 7.73 -5.06 11.70
C GLU A 67 8.26 -5.97 12.81
N LEU A 68 7.62 -5.95 13.98
CA LEU A 68 7.99 -6.82 15.10
C LEU A 68 7.86 -8.29 14.69
N LEU A 69 6.70 -8.68 14.14
CA LEU A 69 6.45 -10.03 13.66
C LEU A 69 7.46 -10.45 12.58
N LYS A 70 7.75 -9.57 11.64
CA LYS A 70 8.72 -9.83 10.56
C LYS A 70 10.12 -10.10 11.13
N LYS A 71 10.57 -9.32 12.10
CA LYS A 71 11.88 -9.53 12.76
C LYS A 71 11.93 -10.82 13.57
N THR A 72 10.82 -11.21 14.20
CA THR A 72 10.74 -12.46 14.97
C THR A 72 10.74 -13.69 14.07
N LEU A 73 9.95 -13.67 12.98
CA LEU A 73 9.77 -14.83 12.11
C LEU A 73 10.81 -14.93 11.00
N ASP A 74 11.38 -13.81 10.57
CA ASP A 74 12.39 -13.74 9.51
C ASP A 74 13.54 -12.80 9.91
N PRO A 75 14.37 -13.20 10.89
CA PRO A 75 15.45 -12.37 11.41
C PRO A 75 16.54 -12.06 10.37
N LYS A 76 16.65 -12.86 9.30
CA LYS A 76 17.59 -12.64 8.19
C LYS A 76 16.97 -11.86 7.03
N ASN A 77 15.69 -11.49 7.13
CA ASN A 77 14.95 -10.74 6.12
C ASN A 77 14.98 -11.36 4.70
N ILE A 78 14.95 -12.69 4.58
CA ILE A 78 15.03 -13.40 3.29
C ILE A 78 13.69 -13.49 2.57
N MET A 79 12.57 -13.45 3.31
CA MET A 79 11.23 -13.64 2.75
C MET A 79 10.61 -12.32 2.30
N ASN A 80 10.75 -11.99 1.01
CA ASN A 80 10.14 -10.81 0.39
C ASN A 80 10.54 -9.46 1.04
N PRO A 81 11.84 -9.14 1.08
CA PRO A 81 12.31 -7.87 1.64
C PRO A 81 11.69 -6.68 0.91
N GLY A 82 11.31 -5.64 1.67
CA GLY A 82 10.81 -4.38 1.12
C GLY A 82 9.40 -4.40 0.54
N LYS A 83 8.69 -5.55 0.56
CA LYS A 83 7.38 -5.67 -0.08
C LYS A 83 6.25 -4.96 0.68
N LEU A 84 6.06 -5.30 1.96
CA LEU A 84 5.09 -4.63 2.85
C LEU A 84 5.81 -3.88 3.97
N ILE A 85 6.92 -4.47 4.44
CA ILE A 85 7.69 -4.00 5.58
C ILE A 85 9.06 -3.57 5.08
N GLN A 86 9.36 -2.29 5.23
CA GLN A 86 10.68 -1.74 4.93
C GLN A 86 11.52 -1.74 6.21
N LEU A 87 12.11 -2.90 6.51
CA LEU A 87 13.11 -2.99 7.56
C LEU A 87 14.34 -2.16 7.14
N ARG A 88 14.54 -1.00 7.76
CA ARG A 88 15.80 -0.25 7.60
C ARG A 88 16.91 -1.06 8.25
N GLU A 89 17.96 -1.37 7.47
CA GLU A 89 19.22 -1.85 8.04
C GLU A 89 19.76 -0.75 8.97
N ARG A 90 20.20 -1.15 10.17
CA ARG A 90 20.84 -0.24 11.13
C ARG A 90 22.28 0.01 10.72
#